data_AF-A0A7Z2QNZ9-F1
#
_entry.id   AF-A0A7Z2QNZ9-F1
#
_cell.length_a   1.000
_cell.length_b   1.000
_cell.length_c   1.000
_cell.angle_alpha   90.00
_cell.angle_beta   90.00
_cell.angle_gamma   90.00
#
_symmetry.space_group_name_H-M   'P 1'
#
loop_
_entity.id
_entity.type
_entity.pdbx_description
1 polymer ?
#
loop_
_entity_poly.entity_id
_entity_poly.type
_entity_poly.pdbx_seq_one_letter_code
_entity_poly.pdbx_strand_id
1 'polypeptide(L)'
;MIALETGMKPGERYRIESVERAPQFAGFFLDGKYYLGPELQTAVGWLEGQKFLYDQLDPNGDPVYPDRIVGTITARTLELTDGLRLSIEEMPFQVEVITPLQTLDEIAIETRPRAISQRHTAAGLRQPMQPSALLVAGAALLVGLCLLAINRSGRRVR
;
A
#
# COMPACT_ATOMS: atom_id res chain seq x y z
N MET A 1 -12.00 -26.89 -4.09
CA MET A 1 -11.25 -27.76 -5.04
C MET A 1 -10.19 -26.91 -5.71
N ILE A 2 -8.93 -27.31 -5.75
CA ILE A 2 -7.85 -26.53 -6.40
C ILE A 2 -7.82 -26.90 -7.89
N ALA A 3 -7.64 -25.93 -8.79
CA ALA A 3 -7.30 -26.22 -10.17
C ALA A 3 -5.86 -26.73 -10.22
N LEU A 4 -5.65 -28.05 -10.29
CA LEU A 4 -4.32 -28.67 -10.19
C LEU A 4 -3.31 -28.07 -11.19
N GLU A 5 -3.76 -27.82 -12.42
CA GLU A 5 -2.92 -27.32 -13.51
C GLU A 5 -2.33 -25.93 -13.22
N THR A 6 -3.13 -25.03 -12.65
CA THR A 6 -2.72 -23.64 -12.40
C THR A 6 -2.31 -23.39 -10.95
N GLY A 7 -2.65 -24.30 -10.03
CA GLY A 7 -2.46 -24.13 -8.58
C GLY A 7 -3.39 -23.10 -7.93
N MET A 8 -4.34 -22.53 -8.68
CA MET A 8 -5.28 -21.53 -8.16
C MET A 8 -6.55 -22.18 -7.60
N LYS A 9 -7.10 -21.58 -6.55
CA LYS A 9 -8.38 -21.96 -5.93
C LYS A 9 -9.50 -21.08 -6.46
N PRO A 10 -10.69 -21.65 -6.75
CA PRO A 10 -11.90 -20.86 -6.99
C PRO A 10 -12.23 -19.98 -5.78
N GLY A 11 -12.75 -18.78 -6.04
CA GLY A 11 -13.13 -17.77 -5.05
C GLY A 11 -11.97 -16.96 -4.47
N GLU A 12 -10.72 -17.39 -4.69
CA GLU A 12 -9.53 -16.70 -4.19
C GLU A 12 -8.96 -15.74 -5.23
N ARG A 13 -8.36 -14.65 -4.76
CA ARG A 13 -7.67 -13.68 -5.62
C ARG A 13 -6.19 -13.99 -5.71
N TYR A 14 -5.61 -13.79 -6.88
CA TYR A 14 -4.20 -14.00 -7.13
C TYR A 14 -3.59 -12.84 -7.90
N ARG A 15 -2.44 -12.32 -7.47
CA ARG A 15 -1.70 -11.27 -8.19
C ARG A 15 -0.45 -11.86 -8.82
N ILE A 16 -0.02 -11.31 -9.95
CA ILE A 16 1.28 -11.63 -10.52
C ILE A 16 2.31 -10.72 -9.85
N GLU A 17 3.32 -11.29 -9.23
CA GLU A 17 4.42 -10.53 -8.66
C GLU A 17 5.24 -9.91 -9.78
N SER A 18 5.37 -8.58 -9.75
CA SER A 18 6.16 -7.85 -10.73
C SER A 18 7.57 -7.63 -10.20
N VAL A 19 8.57 -8.05 -10.95
CA VAL A 19 10.00 -7.85 -10.62
C VAL A 19 10.60 -6.75 -11.49
N GLU A 20 11.79 -6.27 -11.11
CA GLU A 20 12.49 -5.24 -11.89
C GLU A 20 12.71 -5.73 -13.33
N ARG A 21 12.41 -4.85 -14.31
CA ARG A 21 12.55 -5.12 -15.76
C ARG A 21 11.60 -6.18 -16.34
N ALA A 22 10.59 -6.62 -15.58
CA ALA A 22 9.49 -7.44 -16.10
C ALA A 22 8.27 -6.57 -16.45
N PRO A 23 7.37 -7.07 -17.31
CA PRO A 23 6.04 -6.48 -17.49
C PRO A 23 5.32 -6.33 -16.15
N GLN A 24 4.66 -5.19 -15.99
CA GLN A 24 3.91 -4.87 -14.76
C GLN A 24 2.47 -5.32 -14.91
N PHE A 25 2.01 -6.11 -13.96
CA PHE A 25 0.65 -6.65 -13.91
C PHE A 25 -0.08 -6.04 -12.73
N ALA A 26 -0.82 -4.94 -12.96
CA ALA A 26 -1.49 -4.18 -11.90
C ALA A 26 -2.73 -4.89 -11.32
N GLY A 27 -3.25 -5.89 -12.03
CA GLY A 27 -4.47 -6.59 -11.71
C GLY A 27 -4.32 -7.89 -10.91
N PHE A 28 -5.42 -8.62 -10.82
CA PHE A 28 -5.51 -9.91 -10.14
C PHE A 28 -6.40 -10.89 -10.92
N PHE A 29 -6.13 -12.18 -10.76
CA PHE A 29 -7.01 -13.27 -11.15
C PHE A 29 -8.07 -13.53 -10.08
N LEU A 30 -9.29 -13.80 -10.51
CA LEU A 30 -10.39 -14.35 -9.71
C LEU A 30 -11.18 -15.29 -10.61
N ASP A 31 -11.32 -16.55 -10.20
CA ASP A 31 -12.06 -17.59 -10.95
C ASP A 31 -11.65 -17.70 -12.43
N GLY A 32 -10.33 -17.59 -12.69
CA GLY A 32 -9.74 -17.69 -14.02
C GLY A 32 -9.94 -16.46 -14.91
N LYS A 33 -10.52 -15.38 -14.39
CA LYS A 33 -10.62 -14.08 -15.07
C LYS A 33 -9.62 -13.11 -14.47
N TYR A 34 -9.05 -12.23 -15.27
CA TYR A 34 -8.08 -11.22 -14.86
C TYR A 34 -8.70 -9.82 -14.90
N TYR A 35 -8.64 -9.10 -13.79
CA TYR A 35 -9.21 -7.77 -13.58
C TYR A 35 -8.10 -6.80 -13.20
N LEU A 36 -8.09 -5.56 -13.72
CA LEU A 36 -7.03 -4.59 -13.38
C LEU A 36 -7.20 -3.94 -12.01
N GLY A 37 -8.37 -4.09 -11.39
CA GLY A 37 -8.70 -3.46 -10.11
C GLY A 37 -10.03 -3.97 -9.59
N PRO A 38 -10.28 -3.90 -8.27
CA PRO A 38 -11.50 -4.43 -7.66
C PRO A 38 -12.77 -3.67 -8.08
N GLU A 39 -12.62 -2.44 -8.58
CA GLU A 39 -13.71 -1.61 -9.08
C GLU A 39 -14.15 -2.00 -10.49
N LEU A 40 -13.31 -2.75 -11.22
CA LEU A 40 -13.57 -3.10 -12.61
C LEU A 40 -14.48 -4.33 -12.69
N GLN A 41 -15.66 -4.11 -13.26
CA GLN A 41 -16.64 -5.17 -13.50
C GLN A 41 -16.33 -5.99 -14.76
N THR A 42 -15.43 -5.49 -15.62
CA THR A 42 -15.04 -6.13 -16.87
C THR A 42 -13.67 -6.77 -16.74
N ALA A 43 -13.59 -8.08 -16.97
CA ALA A 43 -12.32 -8.78 -17.06
C ALA A 43 -11.62 -8.39 -18.37
N VAL A 44 -10.31 -8.17 -18.30
CA VAL A 44 -9.46 -7.82 -19.46
C VAL A 44 -8.53 -8.95 -19.87
N GLY A 45 -8.62 -10.09 -19.19
CA GLY A 45 -7.90 -11.31 -19.53
C GLY A 45 -8.56 -12.51 -18.87
N TRP A 46 -8.19 -13.71 -19.30
CA TRP A 46 -8.75 -14.95 -18.78
C TRP A 46 -7.84 -16.13 -19.06
N LEU A 47 -8.13 -17.25 -18.40
CA LEU A 47 -7.46 -18.51 -18.60
C LEU A 47 -8.24 -19.41 -19.55
N GLU A 48 -7.55 -19.93 -20.56
CA GLU A 48 -8.02 -21.04 -21.39
C GLU A 48 -7.15 -22.27 -21.09
N GLY A 49 -7.63 -23.11 -20.18
CA GLY A 49 -6.80 -24.13 -19.54
C GLY A 49 -5.68 -23.48 -18.72
N GLN A 50 -4.44 -23.58 -19.20
CA GLN A 50 -3.27 -22.94 -18.60
C GLN A 50 -2.82 -21.68 -19.34
N LYS A 51 -3.34 -21.41 -20.53
CA LYS A 51 -2.95 -20.24 -21.31
C LYS A 51 -3.58 -18.99 -20.71
N PHE A 52 -2.76 -17.96 -20.47
CA PHE A 52 -3.24 -16.66 -20.06
C PHE A 52 -3.41 -15.75 -21.27
N LEU A 53 -4.67 -15.40 -21.56
CA LEU A 53 -5.05 -14.44 -22.59
C LEU A 53 -5.26 -13.06 -21.98
N TYR A 54 -4.86 -12.01 -22.70
CA TYR A 54 -4.94 -10.62 -22.28
C TYR A 54 -5.35 -9.70 -23.44
N ASP A 55 -6.47 -9.03 -23.25
CA ASP A 55 -7.22 -8.32 -24.29
C ASP A 55 -6.94 -6.81 -24.31
N GLN A 56 -6.02 -6.32 -23.47
CA GLN A 56 -5.64 -4.92 -23.52
C GLN A 56 -4.98 -4.55 -24.85
N LEU A 57 -5.33 -3.36 -25.30
CA LEU A 57 -4.74 -2.72 -26.46
C LEU A 57 -3.79 -1.62 -26.00
N ASP A 58 -2.76 -1.38 -26.80
CA ASP A 58 -1.86 -0.25 -26.67
C ASP A 58 -2.54 1.06 -27.14
N PRO A 59 -1.88 2.22 -27.02
CA PRO A 59 -2.44 3.49 -27.51
C PRO A 59 -2.71 3.57 -29.01
N ASN A 60 -2.11 2.68 -29.81
CA ASN A 60 -2.35 2.59 -31.26
C ASN A 60 -3.55 1.69 -31.59
N GLY A 61 -4.08 0.95 -30.60
CA GLY A 61 -5.17 0.00 -30.77
C GLY A 61 -4.69 -1.43 -31.07
N ASP A 62 -3.39 -1.69 -31.02
CA ASP A 62 -2.80 -3.01 -31.24
C ASP A 62 -2.80 -3.82 -29.93
N PRO A 63 -2.99 -5.15 -29.97
CA PRO A 63 -2.88 -5.98 -28.78
C PRO A 63 -1.51 -5.83 -28.09
N VAL A 64 -1.52 -5.70 -26.76
CA VAL A 64 -0.27 -5.59 -25.97
C VAL A 64 0.61 -6.84 -26.12
N TYR A 65 -0.01 -8.01 -26.31
CA TYR A 65 0.68 -9.28 -26.55
C TYR A 65 0.29 -9.89 -27.89
N PRO A 66 1.23 -10.50 -28.64
CA PRO A 66 0.93 -11.24 -29.87
C PRO A 66 -0.13 -12.32 -29.63
N ASP A 67 -1.09 -12.44 -30.54
CA ASP A 67 -2.23 -13.35 -30.45
C ASP A 67 -3.04 -13.22 -29.14
N ARG A 68 -2.85 -12.13 -28.39
CA ARG A 68 -3.39 -11.89 -27.04
C ARG A 68 -2.89 -12.90 -26.01
N ILE A 69 -1.85 -13.68 -26.30
CA ILE A 69 -1.33 -14.70 -25.39
C ILE A 69 -0.14 -14.13 -24.62
N VAL A 70 -0.29 -14.04 -23.30
CA VAL A 70 0.78 -13.59 -22.40
C VAL A 70 1.77 -14.71 -22.13
N GLY A 71 1.26 -15.92 -21.93
CA GLY A 71 2.06 -17.05 -21.48
C GLY A 71 1.22 -18.20 -20.93
N THR A 72 1.88 -19.08 -20.18
CA THR A 72 1.27 -20.27 -19.56
C THR A 72 1.43 -20.23 -18.06
N ILE A 73 0.37 -20.58 -17.33
CA ILE A 73 0.37 -20.67 -15.87
C ILE A 73 0.41 -22.12 -15.42
N THR A 74 1.44 -22.45 -14.64
CA THR A 74 1.63 -23.76 -14.03
C THR A 74 1.96 -23.59 -12.56
N ALA A 75 1.21 -24.24 -11.66
CA ALA A 75 1.49 -24.24 -10.22
C ALA A 75 1.81 -22.85 -9.63
N ARG A 76 0.96 -21.85 -9.91
CA ARG A 76 1.11 -20.44 -9.51
C ARG A 76 2.39 -19.77 -10.01
N THR A 77 2.88 -20.18 -11.17
CA THR A 77 3.97 -19.51 -11.89
C THR A 77 3.50 -19.19 -13.30
N LEU A 78 3.64 -17.92 -13.72
CA LEU A 78 3.43 -17.49 -15.10
C LEU A 78 4.75 -17.56 -15.85
N GLU A 79 4.83 -18.40 -16.87
CA GLU A 79 5.90 -18.39 -17.87
C GLU A 79 5.44 -17.58 -19.08
N LEU A 80 6.06 -16.43 -19.30
CA LEU A 80 5.81 -15.55 -20.44
C LEU A 80 6.29 -16.19 -21.75
N THR A 81 5.79 -15.71 -22.88
CA THR A 81 6.20 -16.20 -24.22
C THR A 81 7.69 -16.01 -24.52
N ASP A 82 8.37 -15.10 -23.83
CA ASP A 82 9.82 -14.88 -23.93
C ASP A 82 10.65 -15.78 -22.98
N GLY A 83 9.99 -16.62 -22.18
CA GLY A 83 10.59 -17.53 -21.20
C GLY A 83 10.81 -16.94 -19.81
N LEU A 84 10.49 -15.66 -19.58
CA LEU A 84 10.54 -15.05 -18.25
C LEU A 84 9.50 -15.70 -17.32
N ARG A 85 9.87 -15.97 -16.08
CA ARG A 85 8.99 -16.58 -15.07
C ARG A 85 8.66 -15.61 -13.96
N LEU A 86 7.38 -15.45 -13.68
CA LEU A 86 6.83 -14.58 -12.64
C LEU A 86 6.03 -15.41 -11.63
N SER A 87 6.21 -15.10 -10.35
CA SER A 87 5.46 -15.74 -9.27
C SER A 87 4.02 -15.23 -9.25
N ILE A 88 3.07 -16.10 -8.89
CA ILE A 88 1.68 -15.73 -8.65
C ILE A 88 1.35 -15.97 -7.18
N GLU A 89 0.98 -14.89 -6.50
CA GLU A 89 0.70 -14.92 -5.06
C GLU A 89 -0.78 -14.80 -4.77
N GLU A 90 -1.22 -15.48 -3.72
CA GLU A 90 -2.57 -15.31 -3.18
C GLU A 90 -2.68 -13.93 -2.53
N MET A 91 -3.72 -13.17 -2.88
CA MET A 91 -3.95 -11.82 -2.39
C MET A 91 -5.18 -11.81 -1.48
N PRO A 92 -5.03 -11.56 -0.17
CA PRO A 92 -6.18 -11.46 0.72
C PRO A 92 -7.04 -10.24 0.35
N PHE A 93 -8.36 -10.42 0.40
CA PHE A 93 -9.30 -9.31 0.21
C PHE A 93 -9.24 -8.37 1.42
N GLN A 94 -8.73 -7.16 1.22
CA GLN A 94 -8.75 -6.09 2.20
C GLN A 94 -10.01 -5.25 1.96
N VAL A 95 -10.94 -5.24 2.90
CA VAL A 95 -12.05 -4.28 2.89
C VAL A 95 -11.47 -2.95 3.35
N GLU A 96 -11.45 -1.96 2.47
CA GLU A 96 -11.11 -0.59 2.86
C GLU A 96 -12.27 -0.05 3.70
N VAL A 97 -12.11 -0.14 5.02
CA VAL A 97 -13.08 0.40 5.97
C VAL A 97 -12.95 1.91 5.91
N ILE A 98 -13.83 2.53 5.14
CA ILE A 98 -13.98 3.99 5.09
C ILE A 98 -14.28 4.43 6.53
N THR A 99 -13.28 5.01 7.20
CA THR A 99 -13.50 5.64 8.50
C THR A 99 -14.27 6.94 8.21
N PRO A 100 -15.49 7.13 8.74
CA PRO A 100 -16.21 8.38 8.53
C PRO A 100 -15.32 9.54 9.00
N LEU A 101 -15.13 10.54 8.12
CA LEU A 101 -14.48 11.78 8.50
C LEU A 101 -15.21 12.34 9.71
N GLN A 102 -14.55 12.40 10.88
CA GLN A 102 -15.08 13.11 12.03
C GLN A 102 -15.15 14.58 11.63
N THR A 103 -16.37 15.07 11.45
CA THR A 103 -16.70 16.46 11.17
C THR A 103 -15.91 17.37 12.11
N LEU A 104 -15.01 18.16 11.52
CA LEU A 104 -14.29 19.24 12.18
C LEU A 104 -15.28 20.39 12.40
N ASP A 105 -16.16 20.26 13.39
CA ASP A 105 -17.11 21.32 13.73
C ASP A 105 -17.31 21.40 15.24
N GLU A 106 -16.28 21.93 15.92
CA GLU A 106 -16.46 22.51 17.25
C GLU A 106 -15.43 23.62 17.47
N ILE A 107 -15.50 24.68 16.64
CA ILE A 107 -14.87 25.97 16.96
C ILE A 107 -15.84 26.71 17.89
N ALA A 108 -15.93 26.29 19.14
CA ALA A 108 -16.62 27.06 20.19
C ALA A 108 -15.63 28.07 20.78
N ILE A 109 -15.59 29.28 20.23
CA ILE A 109 -15.04 30.46 20.92
C ILE A 109 -16.14 31.02 21.81
N GLU A 110 -16.07 30.78 23.13
CA GLU A 110 -16.66 31.69 24.13
C GLU A 110 -15.74 31.84 25.36
N THR A 111 -15.06 32.98 25.37
CA THR A 111 -14.79 33.94 26.47
C THR A 111 -14.87 33.48 27.96
N ARG A 112 -13.72 33.61 28.65
CA ARG A 112 -13.47 33.61 30.14
C ARG A 112 -14.43 34.52 30.95
N PRO A 113 -14.66 34.35 32.29
CA PRO A 113 -13.60 34.32 33.34
C PRO A 113 -13.83 33.46 34.62
N ARG A 114 -12.75 33.44 35.42
CA ARG A 114 -12.37 32.70 36.65
C ARG A 114 -13.20 32.99 37.94
N ALA A 115 -13.52 31.96 38.75
CA ALA A 115 -13.58 31.97 40.23
C ALA A 115 -13.67 30.53 40.81
N ILE A 116 -12.61 29.97 41.42
CA ILE A 116 -12.38 29.76 42.88
C ILE A 116 -13.43 28.87 43.58
N SER A 117 -13.04 27.67 44.08
CA SER A 117 -12.97 27.36 45.53
C SER A 117 -12.83 25.86 45.86
N GLN A 118 -11.79 25.54 46.64
CA GLN A 118 -11.70 24.57 47.77
C GLN A 118 -11.99 23.07 47.54
N ARG A 119 -10.94 22.22 47.55
CA ARG A 119 -10.39 21.49 48.73
C ARG A 119 -11.41 20.56 49.42
N HIS A 120 -11.38 19.28 49.05
CA HIS A 120 -11.65 18.18 49.98
C HIS A 120 -10.49 17.18 49.91
N THR A 121 -9.81 17.02 51.04
CA THR A 121 -8.79 16.00 51.33
C THR A 121 -9.40 14.88 52.16
N ALA A 122 -9.16 13.63 51.78
CA ALA A 122 -9.01 12.47 52.68
C ALA A 122 -8.49 11.30 51.81
N ALA A 123 -7.19 11.00 51.83
CA ALA A 123 -6.59 9.89 52.61
C ALA A 123 -7.17 8.52 52.20
N GLY A 124 -6.44 7.55 51.64
CA GLY A 124 -5.02 7.34 51.43
C GLY A 124 -4.80 5.82 51.38
N LEU A 125 -3.92 5.31 50.50
CA LEU A 125 -2.88 4.31 50.80
C LEU A 125 -2.11 3.91 49.52
N ARG A 126 -0.79 4.14 49.59
CA ARG A 126 0.32 3.40 48.94
C ARG A 126 0.65 3.58 47.44
N GLN A 127 1.49 4.59 47.17
CA GLN A 127 2.94 4.51 46.82
C GLN A 127 3.48 3.58 45.69
N PRO A 128 4.66 3.89 45.10
CA PRO A 128 4.75 4.35 43.72
C PRO A 128 5.82 3.60 42.87
N MET A 129 5.78 3.73 41.55
CA MET A 129 6.98 3.51 40.73
C MET A 129 6.95 4.39 39.48
N GLN A 130 8.14 4.86 39.11
CA GLN A 130 8.47 6.16 38.54
C GLN A 130 8.15 6.33 37.03
N PRO A 131 8.10 7.59 36.55
CA PRO A 131 7.94 7.89 35.13
C PRO A 131 9.28 7.74 34.39
N SER A 132 9.29 6.97 33.30
CA SER A 132 10.40 6.93 32.35
C SER A 132 10.42 8.22 31.51
N ALA A 133 11.01 9.26 32.08
CA ALA A 133 11.55 10.38 31.33
C ALA A 133 12.84 9.91 30.63
N LEU A 134 12.75 9.54 29.36
CA LEU A 134 13.90 9.48 28.44
C LEU A 134 13.34 9.32 27.03
N LEU A 135 13.17 10.46 26.35
CA LEU A 135 13.49 10.69 24.92
C LEU A 135 13.09 12.14 24.57
N VAL A 136 13.68 13.07 25.31
CA VAL A 136 13.96 14.42 24.80
C VAL A 136 15.32 14.35 24.11
N ALA A 137 15.46 15.10 23.02
CA ALA A 137 16.70 15.45 22.31
C ALA A 137 17.16 14.51 21.17
N GLY A 138 16.39 14.49 20.08
CA GLY A 138 16.87 14.05 18.76
C GLY A 138 16.76 15.09 17.65
N ALA A 139 16.33 16.33 17.93
CA ALA A 139 15.99 17.33 16.91
C ALA A 139 16.91 18.57 16.83
N ALA A 140 18.03 18.59 17.57
CA ALA A 140 18.93 19.76 17.62
C ALA A 140 20.13 19.70 16.67
N LEU A 141 20.40 18.57 15.99
CA LEU A 141 21.60 18.42 15.15
C LEU A 141 21.42 18.84 13.67
N LEU A 142 20.18 18.94 13.16
CA LEU A 142 19.96 19.26 11.75
C LEU A 142 19.92 20.77 11.44
N VAL A 143 19.61 21.61 12.43
CA VAL A 143 19.60 23.09 12.24
C VAL A 143 21.04 23.65 12.24
N GLY A 144 21.93 23.09 13.06
CA GLY A 144 23.33 23.54 13.15
C GLY A 144 24.14 23.30 11.87
N LEU A 145 23.89 22.18 11.18
CA LEU A 145 24.60 21.82 9.93
C LEU A 145 24.16 22.67 8.73
N CYS A 146 22.88 23.08 8.66
CA CYS A 146 22.40 23.96 7.59
C CYS A 146 22.97 25.38 7.68
N LEU A 147 23.12 25.94 8.89
CA LEU A 147 23.69 27.29 9.06
C LEU A 147 25.20 27.34 8.82
N LEU A 148 25.94 26.26 9.12
CA LEU A 148 27.38 26.20 8.90
C LEU A 148 27.75 26.11 7.40
N ALA A 149 26.89 25.52 6.56
CA ALA A 149 27.09 25.43 5.12
C ALA A 149 26.86 26.77 4.39
N ILE A 150 25.93 27.59 4.88
CA ILE A 150 25.65 28.93 4.32
C ILE A 150 26.77 29.92 4.66
N ASN A 151 27.39 29.80 5.84
CA ASN A 151 28.47 30.73 6.23
C ASN A 151 29.81 30.45 5.48
N ARG A 152 30.01 29.24 4.93
CA ARG A 152 31.21 28.93 4.12
C ARG A 152 31.11 29.39 2.67
N SER A 153 29.90 29.53 2.12
CA SER A 153 29.68 29.96 0.74
C SER A 153 29.80 31.48 0.54
N GLY A 154 29.67 32.27 1.61
CA GLY A 154 29.86 33.73 1.58
C GLY A 154 31.32 34.22 1.66
N ARG A 155 32.31 33.32 1.85
CA ARG A 155 33.71 33.69 2.12
C ARG A 155 34.70 33.40 0.97
N ARG A 156 34.18 33.26 -0.26
CA ARG A 156 34.97 33.26 -1.50
C ARG A 156 34.52 34.36 -2.48
N VAL A 157 34.31 35.59 -2.02
CA VAL A 157 34.39 36.78 -2.89
C VAL A 157 34.92 37.94 -2.05
N ARG A 158 36.24 38.02 -1.93
CA ARG A 158 37.05 39.26 -1.99
C ARG A 158 38.52 38.92 -1.83
#